data_AF-A0A0Q8ICN2-F1
#
_entry.id   AF-A0A0Q8ICN2-F1
#
_cell.length_a   1.000
_cell.length_b   1.000
_cell.length_c   1.000
_cell.angle_alpha   90.00
_cell.angle_beta   90.00
_cell.angle_gamma   90.00
#
_symmetry.space_group_name_H-M   'P 1'
#
loop_
_entity.id
_entity.type
_entity.pdbx_description
1 polymer ?
#
loop_
_entity_poly.entity_id
_entity_poly.type
_entity_poly.pdbx_seq_one_letter_code
_entity_poly.pdbx_strand_id
1 'polypeptide(L)'
;MTISAKKFVSDIADNFEALRPEFEASLRDNFGEIIPHLIMADYCRAVISADPGSTWVREFLSTLEENFSDSEDDEVSNAIAVSFVEHLPQSNENHGVVPMLGRKLRNQYEAIMTVDGPRPAPG
;
A
#
# COMPACT_ATOMS: atom_id res chain seq x y z
N MET A 1 3.17 22.30 -2.17
CA MET A 1 2.51 21.95 -0.90
C MET A 1 2.68 20.46 -0.75
N THR A 2 3.44 20.01 0.24
CA THR A 2 3.64 18.59 0.54
C THR A 2 2.39 18.08 1.27
N ILE A 3 1.78 17.01 0.78
CA ILE A 3 0.64 16.36 1.46
C ILE A 3 1.22 15.52 2.60
N SER A 4 0.65 15.58 3.80
CA SER A 4 1.08 14.70 4.89
C SER A 4 0.54 13.29 4.70
N ALA A 5 1.25 12.28 5.18
CA ALA A 5 0.80 10.89 5.09
C ALA A 5 -0.56 10.69 5.78
N LYS A 6 -0.82 11.43 6.87
CA LYS A 6 -2.11 11.41 7.58
C LYS A 6 -3.26 11.89 6.69
N LYS A 7 -3.07 13.00 5.98
CA LYS A 7 -4.09 13.50 5.06
C LYS A 7 -4.30 12.54 3.90
N PHE A 8 -3.22 11.99 3.36
CA PHE A 8 -3.27 11.06 2.25
C PHE A 8 -4.11 9.82 2.58
N VAL A 9 -3.84 9.13 3.70
CA VAL A 9 -4.59 7.92 4.05
C VAL A 9 -6.07 8.16 4.37
N SER A 10 -6.42 9.35 4.89
CA SER A 10 -7.81 9.76 5.07
C SER A 10 -8.50 10.03 3.74
N ASP A 11 -7.85 10.79 2.84
CA ASP A 11 -8.40 11.10 1.52
C ASP A 11 -8.63 9.79 0.71
N ILE A 12 -7.81 8.76 0.91
CA ILE A 12 -8.04 7.43 0.32
C ILE A 12 -9.36 6.81 0.83
N ALA A 13 -9.64 6.80 2.14
CA ALA A 13 -10.89 6.24 2.67
C ALA A 13 -12.15 6.99 2.21
N ASP A 14 -12.00 8.29 1.96
CA ASP A 14 -13.07 9.14 1.43
C ASP A 14 -13.36 8.80 -0.05
N ASN A 15 -12.32 8.56 -0.84
CA ASN A 15 -12.42 8.29 -2.28
C ASN A 15 -12.73 6.82 -2.61
N PHE A 16 -12.36 5.88 -1.75
CA PHE A 16 -12.52 4.44 -1.95
C PHE A 16 -13.40 3.84 -0.84
N GLU A 17 -14.70 3.73 -1.09
CA GLU A 17 -15.68 3.19 -0.12
C GLU A 17 -15.27 1.80 0.40
N ALA A 18 -14.65 0.97 -0.44
CA ALA A 18 -14.16 -0.36 -0.07
C ALA A 18 -13.08 -0.35 1.03
N LEU A 19 -12.35 0.75 1.19
CA LEU A 19 -11.27 0.89 2.19
C LEU A 19 -11.73 1.57 3.48
N ARG A 20 -12.93 2.13 3.49
CA ARG A 20 -13.51 2.81 4.67
C ARG A 20 -13.60 1.92 5.90
N PRO A 21 -14.02 0.64 5.81
CA PRO A 21 -14.08 -0.24 6.98
C PRO A 21 -12.72 -0.43 7.65
N GLU A 22 -11.65 -0.56 6.86
CA GLU A 22 -10.29 -0.70 7.36
C GLU A 22 -9.80 0.58 8.05
N PHE A 23 -10.08 1.74 7.45
CA PHE A 23 -9.77 3.04 8.06
C PHE A 23 -10.46 3.22 9.42
N GLU A 24 -11.76 2.93 9.49
CA GLU A 24 -12.54 3.04 10.73
C GLU A 24 -12.09 2.02 11.79
N ALA A 25 -11.71 0.81 11.37
CA ALA A 25 -11.15 -0.20 12.26
C ALA A 25 -9.82 0.26 12.85
N SER A 26 -8.91 0.73 12.00
CA SER A 26 -7.61 1.24 12.43
C SER A 26 -7.76 2.43 13.38
N LEU A 27 -8.70 3.36 13.12
CA LEU A 27 -9.00 4.45 14.04
C LEU A 27 -9.50 3.94 15.40
N ARG A 28 -10.45 3.00 15.41
CA ARG A 28 -11.00 2.43 16.65
C ARG A 28 -9.90 1.74 17.48
N ASP A 29 -9.04 0.97 16.82
CA ASP A 29 -7.97 0.21 17.48
C ASP A 29 -6.86 1.13 18.00
N ASN A 30 -6.72 2.33 17.43
CA ASN A 30 -5.72 3.34 17.81
C ASN A 30 -6.33 4.57 18.49
N PHE A 31 -7.44 4.42 19.23
CA PHE A 31 -8.04 5.49 20.04
C PHE A 31 -8.40 6.79 19.27
N GLY A 32 -8.76 6.65 18.00
CA GLY A 32 -9.09 7.76 17.09
C GLY A 32 -7.87 8.43 16.46
N GLU A 33 -6.66 7.90 16.65
CA GLU A 33 -5.45 8.42 16.04
C GLU A 33 -5.22 7.86 14.62
N ILE A 34 -4.91 8.75 13.67
CA ILE A 34 -4.48 8.37 12.33
C ILE A 34 -2.99 8.03 12.37
N ILE A 35 -2.69 6.74 12.23
CA ILE A 35 -1.33 6.21 12.09
C ILE A 35 -1.15 5.72 10.64
N PRO A 36 -0.53 6.51 9.75
CA PRO A 36 -0.54 6.25 8.30
C PRO A 36 0.01 4.89 7.90
N HIS A 37 1.08 4.45 8.55
CA HIS A 37 1.71 3.16 8.26
C HIS A 37 0.81 1.96 8.59
N LEU A 38 0.04 2.03 9.69
CA LEU A 38 -0.88 0.95 10.04
C LEU A 38 -2.05 0.89 9.06
N ILE A 39 -2.67 2.04 8.80
CA ILE A 39 -3.79 2.17 7.86
C ILE A 39 -3.38 1.72 6.46
N MET A 40 -2.20 2.12 5.99
CA MET A 40 -1.71 1.73 4.67
C MET A 40 -1.45 0.21 4.57
N ALA A 41 -0.98 -0.43 5.64
CA ALA A 41 -0.86 -1.88 5.70
C ALA A 41 -2.23 -2.58 5.68
N ASP A 42 -3.24 -2.00 6.35
CA ASP A 42 -4.61 -2.51 6.30
C ASP A 42 -5.21 -2.39 4.88
N TYR A 43 -4.99 -1.25 4.21
CA TYR A 43 -5.37 -1.08 2.81
C TYR A 43 -4.69 -2.09 1.88
N CYS A 44 -3.41 -2.40 2.12
CA CYS A 44 -2.70 -3.44 1.38
C CYS A 44 -3.39 -4.80 1.51
N ARG A 45 -3.73 -5.20 2.73
CA ARG A 45 -4.45 -6.47 3.00
C ARG A 45 -5.83 -6.51 2.33
N ALA A 46 -6.57 -5.40 2.37
CA ALA A 46 -7.87 -5.30 1.71
C ALA A 46 -7.74 -5.45 0.18
N VAL A 47 -6.74 -4.81 -0.43
CA VAL A 47 -6.48 -4.92 -1.88
C VAL A 47 -6.04 -6.33 -2.27
N ILE A 48 -5.19 -6.98 -1.46
CA ILE A 48 -4.76 -8.37 -1.71
C ILE A 48 -5.94 -9.35 -1.64
N SER A 49 -6.89 -9.08 -0.75
CA SER A 49 -8.08 -9.93 -0.54
C SER A 49 -9.20 -9.66 -1.55
N ALA A 50 -9.12 -8.55 -2.28
CA ALA A 50 -10.10 -8.16 -3.27
C ALA A 50 -9.95 -8.93 -4.59
N ASP A 51 -10.99 -8.95 -5.41
CA ASP A 51 -10.89 -9.41 -6.79
C ASP A 51 -9.97 -8.44 -7.58
N PRO A 52 -8.83 -8.89 -8.13
CA PRO A 52 -7.93 -8.08 -8.96
C PRO A 52 -8.60 -7.50 -10.21
N GLY A 53 -9.73 -8.07 -10.64
CA GLY A 53 -10.57 -7.53 -11.71
C GLY A 53 -11.33 -6.25 -11.34
N SER A 54 -11.45 -5.93 -10.05
CA SER A 54 -12.26 -4.81 -9.56
C SER A 54 -11.72 -3.45 -10.01
N THR A 55 -12.60 -2.59 -10.48
CA THR A 55 -12.25 -1.23 -10.92
C THR A 55 -11.59 -0.42 -9.81
N TRP A 56 -12.12 -0.49 -8.58
CA TRP A 56 -11.59 0.27 -7.45
C TRP A 56 -10.14 -0.12 -7.11
N VAL A 57 -9.75 -1.40 -7.28
CA VAL A 57 -8.38 -1.86 -7.05
C VAL A 57 -7.44 -1.19 -8.05
N ARG A 58 -7.83 -1.14 -9.32
CA ARG A 58 -7.04 -0.47 -10.38
C ARG A 58 -6.88 1.01 -10.12
N GLU A 59 -7.97 1.68 -9.77
CA GLU A 59 -7.99 3.12 -9.48
C GLU A 59 -7.17 3.46 -8.23
N PHE A 60 -7.26 2.62 -7.19
CA PHE A 60 -6.44 2.75 -5.98
C PHE A 60 -4.96 2.60 -6.30
N LEU A 61 -4.56 1.55 -7.03
CA LEU A 61 -3.17 1.35 -7.44
C LEU A 61 -2.66 2.50 -8.33
N SER A 62 -3.49 3.03 -9.21
CA SER A 62 -3.15 4.23 -10.00
C SER A 62 -2.93 5.44 -9.11
N THR A 63 -3.77 5.64 -8.10
CA THR A 63 -3.64 6.75 -7.14
C THR A 63 -2.34 6.64 -6.35
N LEU A 64 -1.97 5.43 -5.90
CA LEU A 64 -0.68 5.21 -5.24
C LEU A 64 0.49 5.51 -6.20
N GLU A 65 0.43 5.01 -7.44
CA GLU A 65 1.46 5.25 -8.45
C GLU A 65 1.62 6.75 -8.74
N GLU A 66 0.53 7.50 -8.85
CA GLU A 66 0.57 8.94 -9.12
C GLU A 66 1.22 9.73 -7.99
N ASN A 67 0.98 9.33 -6.73
CA ASN A 67 1.47 10.04 -5.54
C ASN A 67 2.82 9.53 -5.02
N PHE A 68 3.29 8.37 -5.48
CA PHE A 68 4.59 7.83 -5.09
C PHE A 68 5.72 8.51 -5.87
N SER A 69 6.74 9.01 -5.16
CA SER A 69 7.99 9.52 -5.73
C SER A 69 9.11 8.52 -5.49
N ASP A 70 9.80 8.10 -6.55
CA ASP A 70 11.00 7.25 -6.47
C ASP A 70 12.29 8.06 -6.27
N SER A 71 12.18 9.39 -6.30
CA SER A 71 13.31 10.32 -6.15
C SER A 71 13.27 11.15 -4.86
N GLU A 72 12.12 11.25 -4.21
CA GLU A 72 11.92 12.06 -3.00
C GLU A 72 11.52 11.19 -1.82
N ASP A 73 12.19 11.39 -0.69
CA ASP A 73 11.84 10.75 0.59
C ASP A 73 10.82 11.61 1.34
N ASP A 74 9.59 11.63 0.84
CA ASP A 74 8.47 12.30 1.48
C ASP A 74 7.61 11.34 2.31
N GLU A 75 6.81 11.89 3.24
CA GLU A 75 6.01 11.06 4.16
C GLU A 75 5.05 10.11 3.43
N VAL A 76 4.46 10.52 2.31
CA VAL A 76 3.52 9.71 1.53
C VAL A 76 4.27 8.60 0.82
N SER A 77 5.37 8.93 0.14
CA SER A 77 6.21 7.95 -0.54
C SER A 77 6.77 6.90 0.42
N ASN A 78 7.22 7.33 1.61
CA ASN A 78 7.68 6.43 2.66
C ASN A 78 6.55 5.52 3.19
N ALA A 79 5.34 6.05 3.40
CA ALA A 79 4.20 5.23 3.81
C ALA A 79 3.81 4.19 2.75
N ILE A 80 3.83 4.58 1.47
CA ILE A 80 3.55 3.66 0.36
C ILE A 80 4.65 2.59 0.26
N ALA A 81 5.93 2.96 0.28
CA ALA A 81 7.03 2.00 0.18
C ALA A 81 7.00 0.96 1.31
N VAL A 82 6.99 1.43 2.56
CA VAL A 82 7.19 0.57 3.75
C VAL A 82 5.90 -0.16 4.15
N SER A 83 4.73 0.43 3.93
CA SER A 83 3.47 -0.13 4.44
C SER A 83 2.56 -0.69 3.37
N PHE A 84 2.75 -0.32 2.11
CA PHE A 84 2.05 -0.98 1.00
C PHE A 84 2.97 -1.96 0.28
N VAL A 85 4.07 -1.48 -0.31
CA VAL A 85 4.90 -2.28 -1.22
C VAL A 85 5.61 -3.42 -0.51
N GLU A 86 6.22 -3.19 0.66
CA GLU A 86 6.85 -4.25 1.47
C GLU A 86 5.86 -5.29 1.98
N HIS A 87 4.57 -4.94 2.08
CA HIS A 87 3.51 -5.83 2.56
C HIS A 87 2.84 -6.62 1.43
N LEU A 88 3.21 -6.37 0.17
CA LEU A 88 2.73 -7.16 -0.95
C LEU A 88 3.31 -8.59 -0.88
N PRO A 89 2.51 -9.60 -1.25
CA PRO A 89 2.97 -10.98 -1.30
C PRO A 89 4.09 -11.14 -2.33
N GLN A 90 4.94 -12.15 -2.14
CA GLN A 90 6.04 -12.40 -3.06
C GLN A 90 5.50 -12.79 -4.44
N SER A 91 6.26 -12.48 -5.51
CA SER A 91 5.77 -12.66 -6.89
C SER A 91 5.58 -14.12 -7.29
N ASN A 92 6.10 -15.06 -6.51
CA ASN A 92 5.92 -16.50 -6.66
C ASN A 92 4.61 -17.01 -6.03
N GLU A 93 4.02 -16.23 -5.12
CA GLU A 93 2.68 -16.43 -4.58
C GLU A 93 1.73 -15.81 -5.62
N ASN A 94 0.87 -16.63 -6.23
CA ASN A 94 0.10 -16.31 -7.43
C ASN A 94 -1.00 -15.24 -7.19
N HIS A 95 -0.59 -14.01 -6.85
CA HIS A 95 -1.47 -12.90 -6.48
C HIS A 95 -1.61 -11.89 -7.63
N GLY A 96 -2.85 -11.59 -7.97
CA GLY A 96 -3.18 -10.75 -9.14
C GLY A 96 -2.81 -9.27 -9.01
N VAL A 97 -2.44 -8.79 -7.83
CA VAL A 97 -2.14 -7.36 -7.57
C VAL A 97 -0.75 -6.96 -8.08
N VAL A 98 0.27 -7.79 -7.91
CA VAL A 98 1.66 -7.46 -8.31
C VAL A 98 1.79 -7.17 -9.81
N PRO A 99 1.17 -7.95 -10.72
CA PRO A 99 1.17 -7.63 -12.15
C PRO A 99 0.48 -6.31 -12.51
N MET A 100 -0.36 -5.75 -11.63
CA MET A 100 -1.11 -4.52 -11.85
C MET A 100 -0.39 -3.26 -11.39
N LEU A 101 0.73 -3.40 -10.67
CA LEU A 101 1.52 -2.25 -10.22
C LEU A 101 1.99 -1.41 -11.41
N GLY A 102 1.91 -0.09 -11.23
CA GLY A 102 2.54 0.89 -12.10
C GLY A 102 4.06 0.79 -12.06
N ARG A 103 4.73 1.62 -12.86
CA ARG A 103 6.16 1.51 -13.11
C ARG A 103 6.98 1.80 -11.85
N LYS A 104 6.67 2.90 -11.15
CA LYS A 104 7.44 3.35 -9.99
C LYS A 104 7.25 2.39 -8.82
N LEU A 105 6.00 1.99 -8.55
CA LEU A 105 5.72 1.00 -7.50
C LEU A 105 6.34 -0.36 -7.80
N ARG A 106 6.34 -0.79 -9.08
CA ARG A 106 7.00 -2.04 -9.48
C ARG A 106 8.50 -1.99 -9.28
N ASN A 107 9.16 -0.88 -9.66
CA ASN A 107 10.59 -0.72 -9.44
C ASN A 107 10.93 -0.82 -7.95
N GLN A 108 10.13 -0.18 -7.10
CA GLN A 108 10.30 -0.25 -5.65
C GLN A 108 10.09 -1.69 -5.11
N TYR A 109 9.05 -2.37 -5.60
CA TYR A 109 8.78 -3.76 -5.26
C TYR A 109 9.94 -4.69 -5.63
N GLU A 110 10.46 -4.58 -6.85
CA GLU A 110 11.59 -5.37 -7.32
C GLU A 110 12.87 -5.07 -6.53
N ALA A 111 13.10 -3.80 -6.16
CA ALA A 111 14.23 -3.40 -5.32
C ALA A 111 14.14 -4.06 -3.93
N ILE A 112 12.97 -4.02 -3.28
CA ILE A 112 12.74 -4.68 -1.98
C ILE A 112 12.98 -6.18 -2.07
N MET A 113 12.37 -6.84 -3.07
CA MET A 113 12.47 -8.30 -3.24
C MET A 113 13.88 -8.77 -3.62
N THR A 114 14.70 -7.90 -4.22
CA THR A 114 16.11 -8.19 -4.50
C THR A 114 16.98 -8.05 -3.26
N VAL A 115 16.66 -7.10 -2.37
CA VAL A 115 17.39 -6.88 -1.11
C VAL A 115 17.02 -7.92 -0.05
N ASP A 116 15.75 -8.31 0.02
CA ASP A 116 15.21 -9.26 1.01
C ASP A 116 15.20 -10.71 0.46
N GLY A 117 16.25 -11.09 -0.28
CA GLY A 117 16.40 -12.43 -0.89
C GLY A 117 16.02 -13.57 0.06
N PRO A 118 15.60 -14.75 -0.47
CA PRO A 118 14.77 -15.73 0.24
C PRO A 118 15.20 -15.90 1.69
N ARG A 119 14.30 -15.53 2.63
CA ARG A 119 14.53 -15.77 4.06
C ARG A 119 14.97 -17.22 4.23
N PRO A 120 16.14 -17.50 4.83
CA PRO A 120 16.53 -18.86 5.10
C PRO A 120 15.42 -19.50 5.96
N ALA A 121 14.93 -20.67 5.54
CA ALA A 121 14.00 -21.45 6.34
C ALA A 121 14.61 -21.62 7.75
N PRO A 122 13.82 -21.52 8.83
CA PRO A 122 14.33 -21.80 10.16
C PRO A 122 14.87 -23.24 10.16
N GLY A 123 16.18 -23.37 10.37
CA GLY A 123 16.87 -24.64 10.50
C GLY A 123 16.56 -25.34 11.81
#